data_AF-A0A519F6W4-F1
#
_entry.id   AF-A0A519F6W4-F1
#
_cell.length_a   1.000
_cell.length_b   1.000
_cell.length_c   1.000
_cell.angle_alpha   90.00
_cell.angle_beta   90.00
_cell.angle_gamma   90.00
#
_symmetry.space_group_name_H-M   'P 1'
#
loop_
_entity.id
_entity.type
_entity.pdbx_description
1 polymer ?
#
loop_
_entity_poly.entity_id
_entity_poly.type
_entity_poly.pdbx_seq_one_letter_code
_entity_poly.pdbx_strand_id
1 'polypeptide(L)'
;MQTIGNYVTRSIAVITMMVAAVSAQAAYPSKIQLNIEMWNQSGTDLALVWASWASANADYTGYGFSADAPTASVSIPLKNPRNDAASFRVSGEGKVCEFRAAHSVTFSWVSITPAPEKSATGTSIGKVPAECIASVIKGTNSMQAYSVRFVMK
;
A
#
# COMPACT_ATOMS: atom_id res chain seq x y z
N MET A 1 -17.30 -37.07 -74.89
CA MET A 1 -17.30 -35.62 -74.61
C MET A 1 -17.23 -35.45 -73.10
N GLN A 2 -16.04 -35.17 -72.57
CA GLN A 2 -15.80 -34.97 -71.14
C GLN A 2 -16.09 -33.51 -70.78
N THR A 3 -16.81 -33.26 -69.70
CA THR A 3 -16.77 -31.98 -68.99
C THR A 3 -16.51 -32.26 -67.52
N ILE A 4 -15.32 -31.88 -67.09
CA ILE A 4 -14.81 -31.92 -65.72
C ILE A 4 -15.41 -30.73 -64.97
N GLY A 5 -15.99 -30.97 -63.80
CA GLY A 5 -16.62 -29.93 -62.98
C GLY A 5 -16.39 -30.15 -61.49
N ASN A 6 -15.19 -29.80 -61.06
CA ASN A 6 -14.72 -29.40 -59.73
C ASN A 6 -15.06 -30.20 -58.46
N TYR A 7 -13.96 -30.64 -57.86
CA TYR A 7 -13.81 -31.25 -56.55
C TYR A 7 -14.02 -30.26 -55.40
N VAL A 8 -14.71 -30.76 -54.36
CA VAL A 8 -14.37 -30.68 -52.93
C VAL A 8 -14.37 -29.29 -52.28
N THR A 9 -15.34 -29.08 -51.38
CA THR A 9 -15.08 -28.35 -50.12
C THR A 9 -15.83 -29.01 -48.96
N ARG A 10 -15.19 -29.97 -48.30
CA ARG A 10 -15.60 -30.44 -46.97
C ARG A 10 -15.12 -29.40 -45.96
N SER A 11 -16.02 -28.56 -45.45
CA SER A 11 -15.69 -27.59 -44.41
C SER A 11 -15.71 -28.28 -43.03
N ILE A 12 -14.57 -28.85 -42.63
CA ILE A 12 -14.25 -29.07 -41.21
C ILE A 12 -13.14 -28.08 -40.86
N ALA A 13 -13.48 -27.07 -40.06
CA ALA A 13 -12.51 -26.29 -39.31
C ALA A 13 -13.20 -25.64 -38.09
N VAL A 14 -13.70 -26.48 -37.18
CA VAL A 14 -13.76 -26.09 -35.76
C VAL A 14 -12.37 -26.34 -35.22
N ILE A 15 -11.75 -25.29 -34.70
CA ILE A 15 -10.68 -25.19 -33.68
C ILE A 15 -10.00 -23.83 -33.94
N THR A 16 -10.72 -22.73 -33.71
CA THR A 16 -10.08 -21.47 -33.33
C THR A 16 -9.72 -21.60 -31.86
N MET A 17 -8.51 -22.13 -31.66
CA MET A 17 -7.90 -22.32 -30.35
C MET A 17 -7.93 -21.02 -29.55
N MET A 18 -8.11 -21.21 -28.24
CA MET A 18 -7.90 -20.28 -27.16
C MET A 18 -6.64 -19.41 -27.37
N VAL A 19 -6.77 -18.20 -27.90
CA VAL A 19 -5.70 -17.19 -27.85
C VAL A 19 -6.26 -15.80 -27.53
N ALA A 20 -7.20 -15.72 -26.59
CA ALA A 20 -7.65 -14.45 -26.01
C ALA A 20 -7.28 -14.30 -24.52
N ALA A 21 -6.42 -15.18 -23.98
CA ALA A 21 -5.96 -15.11 -22.59
C ALA A 21 -4.64 -14.35 -22.40
N VAL A 22 -4.13 -13.67 -23.43
CA VAL A 22 -2.78 -13.08 -23.41
C VAL A 22 -2.78 -11.60 -23.75
N SER A 23 -3.64 -10.79 -23.12
CA SER A 23 -3.47 -9.32 -23.17
C SER A 23 -4.23 -8.59 -22.07
N ALA A 24 -4.26 -9.14 -20.86
CA ALA A 24 -4.63 -8.37 -19.67
C ALA A 24 -3.59 -8.57 -18.55
N GLN A 25 -2.30 -8.62 -18.91
CA GLN A 25 -1.28 -8.19 -17.95
C GLN A 25 -1.45 -6.67 -17.85
N ALA A 26 -2.47 -6.20 -17.11
CA ALA A 26 -2.46 -4.85 -16.59
C ALA A 26 -1.08 -4.67 -15.97
N ALA A 27 -0.27 -3.75 -16.52
CA ALA A 27 1.10 -3.54 -16.10
C ALA A 27 1.09 -3.41 -14.58
N TYR A 28 1.58 -4.44 -13.89
CA TYR A 28 1.53 -4.50 -12.44
C TYR A 28 2.30 -3.26 -11.94
N PRO A 29 1.71 -2.44 -11.06
CA PRO A 29 2.32 -1.17 -10.69
C PRO A 29 3.69 -1.45 -10.08
N SER A 30 4.70 -0.64 -10.39
CA SER A 30 6.06 -0.82 -9.86
C SER A 30 6.22 -0.35 -8.41
N LYS A 31 5.22 0.33 -7.87
CA LYS A 31 5.17 0.88 -6.52
C LYS A 31 3.72 1.08 -6.07
N ILE A 32 3.51 1.18 -4.76
CA ILE A 32 2.23 1.60 -4.17
C ILE A 32 2.47 2.90 -3.39
N GLN A 33 1.63 3.90 -3.60
CA GLN A 33 1.71 5.16 -2.86
C GLN A 33 1.01 5.02 -1.50
N LEU A 34 1.77 5.15 -0.42
CA LEU A 34 1.22 5.26 0.93
C LEU A 34 1.02 6.74 1.25
N ASN A 35 -0.18 7.12 1.66
CA ASN A 35 -0.47 8.45 2.20
C ASN A 35 -0.76 8.31 3.69
N ILE A 36 0.00 9.03 4.50
CA ILE A 36 -0.12 9.02 5.96
C ILE A 36 -0.77 10.33 6.38
N GLU A 37 -1.85 10.23 7.15
CA GLU A 37 -2.42 11.32 7.94
C GLU A 37 -2.04 11.09 9.42
N MET A 38 -1.26 11.98 10.01
CA MET A 38 -0.95 11.96 11.44
C MET A 38 -1.84 12.96 12.17
N TRP A 39 -2.47 12.51 13.25
CA TRP A 39 -3.33 13.30 14.13
C TRP A 39 -2.73 13.31 15.53
N ASN A 40 -2.18 14.45 15.93
CA ASN A 40 -1.72 14.70 17.28
C ASN A 40 -2.91 15.13 18.15
N GLN A 41 -3.35 14.22 19.03
CA GLN A 41 -4.41 14.47 20.02
C GLN A 41 -3.85 14.45 21.45
N SER A 42 -2.52 14.50 21.60
CA SER A 42 -1.88 14.48 22.92
C SER A 42 -1.93 15.82 23.66
N GLY A 43 -2.22 16.91 22.94
CA GLY A 43 -2.15 18.28 23.46
C GLY A 43 -0.72 18.80 23.63
N THR A 44 0.28 18.09 23.11
CA THR A 44 1.72 18.40 23.27
C THR A 44 2.44 18.24 21.94
N ASP A 45 3.55 18.95 21.73
CA ASP A 45 4.33 18.79 20.51
C ASP A 45 4.96 17.40 20.44
N LEU A 46 4.79 16.73 19.30
CA LEU A 46 5.36 15.41 19.04
C LEU A 46 6.56 15.55 18.09
N ALA A 47 7.68 14.92 18.43
CA ALA A 47 8.85 14.81 17.54
C ALA A 47 8.81 13.50 16.75
N LEU A 48 9.15 13.54 15.46
CA LEU A 48 9.53 12.35 14.72
C LEU A 48 10.92 11.92 15.19
N VAL A 49 11.10 10.67 15.62
CA VAL A 49 12.39 10.20 16.17
C VAL A 49 13.02 9.07 15.38
N TRP A 50 12.25 8.43 14.50
CA TRP A 50 12.74 7.38 13.62
C TRP A 50 11.74 7.14 12.48
N ALA A 51 12.23 6.75 11.30
CA ALA A 51 11.43 6.29 10.19
C ALA A 51 12.17 5.23 9.37
N SER A 52 11.50 4.15 8.97
CA SER A 52 12.09 3.02 8.24
C SER A 52 12.58 3.37 6.84
N TRP A 53 12.05 4.46 6.27
CA TRP A 53 12.40 4.95 4.93
C TRP A 53 13.48 6.05 4.95
N ALA A 54 13.90 6.50 6.13
CA ALA A 54 14.97 7.46 6.29
C ALA A 54 16.32 6.75 6.44
N SER A 55 17.42 7.48 6.20
CA SER A 55 18.76 6.95 6.44
C SER A 55 19.00 6.75 7.95
N ALA A 56 19.92 5.85 8.31
CA ALA A 56 20.22 5.54 9.71
C ALA A 56 20.70 6.76 10.52
N ASN A 57 21.28 7.76 9.85
CA ASN A 57 21.80 8.99 10.45
C ASN A 57 20.94 10.20 10.06
N ALA A 58 19.66 10.00 9.72
CA ALA A 58 18.76 11.09 9.41
C ALA A 58 18.63 12.02 10.62
N ASP A 59 18.84 13.31 10.41
CA ASP A 59 18.52 14.34 11.40
C ASP A 59 17.02 14.60 11.35
N TYR A 60 16.34 14.32 12.46
CA TYR A 60 14.90 14.59 12.61
C TYR A 60 14.61 15.90 13.34
N THR A 61 15.64 16.70 13.62
CA THR A 61 15.46 18.02 14.23
C THR A 61 14.54 18.87 13.38
N GLY A 62 13.49 19.42 14.00
CA GLY A 62 12.45 20.21 13.32
C GLY A 62 11.37 19.39 12.60
N TYR A 63 11.47 18.06 12.56
CA TYR A 63 10.40 17.19 12.09
C TYR A 63 9.50 16.80 13.26
N GLY A 64 8.28 17.32 13.27
CA GLY A 64 7.33 17.06 14.33
C GLY A 64 5.90 17.42 13.97
N PHE A 65 5.00 17.19 14.92
CA PHE A 65 3.57 17.44 14.83
C PHE A 65 3.21 18.37 15.98
N SER A 66 2.93 19.64 15.66
CA SER A 66 2.62 20.64 16.67
C SER A 66 1.27 20.35 17.35
N ALA A 67 1.13 20.71 18.62
CA ALA A 67 -0.16 20.73 19.29
C ALA A 67 -1.14 21.73 18.64
N ASP A 68 -0.63 22.85 18.13
CA ASP A 68 -1.43 23.93 17.52
C ASP A 68 -1.79 23.65 16.05
N ALA A 69 -1.05 22.75 15.41
CA ALA A 69 -1.33 22.21 14.07
C ALA A 69 -1.42 20.68 14.17
N PRO A 70 -2.51 20.15 14.74
CA PRO A 70 -2.59 18.76 15.18
C PRO A 70 -2.68 17.75 14.03
N THR A 71 -2.67 18.19 12.77
CA THR A 71 -2.73 17.31 11.62
C THR A 71 -1.55 17.56 10.68
N ALA A 72 -0.94 16.47 10.21
CA ALA A 72 0.07 16.53 9.16
C ALA A 72 -0.09 15.35 8.21
N SER A 73 0.37 15.53 6.98
CA SER A 73 0.27 14.49 5.96
C SER A 73 1.61 14.30 5.25
N VAL A 74 1.95 13.03 4.97
CA VAL A 74 3.13 12.67 4.19
C VAL A 74 2.81 11.54 3.22
N SER A 75 3.39 11.61 2.04
CA SER A 75 3.21 10.62 0.97
C SER A 75 4.53 9.91 0.71
N ILE A 76 4.55 8.58 0.85
CA ILE A 76 5.75 7.74 0.72
C ILE A 76 5.52 6.68 -0.36
N PRO A 77 6.40 6.57 -1.37
CA PRO A 77 6.32 5.48 -2.34
C PRO A 77 6.90 4.18 -1.74
N LEU A 78 6.07 3.15 -1.63
CA LEU A 78 6.48 1.79 -1.28
C LEU A 78 6.93 1.05 -2.55
N LYS A 79 8.19 0.64 -2.57
CA LYS A 79 8.90 0.17 -3.77
C LYS A 79 8.52 -1.26 -4.15
N ASN A 80 8.03 -2.05 -3.19
CA ASN A 80 7.59 -3.40 -3.47
C ASN A 80 6.04 -3.48 -3.50
N PRO A 81 5.42 -3.41 -4.69
CA PRO A 81 3.97 -3.48 -4.85
C PRO A 81 3.33 -4.81 -4.43
N ARG A 82 4.10 -5.88 -4.18
CA ARG A 82 3.56 -7.17 -3.70
C ARG A 82 3.51 -7.25 -2.19
N ASN A 83 4.56 -6.77 -1.52
CA ASN A 83 4.62 -6.71 -0.07
C ASN A 83 5.62 -5.64 0.36
N ASP A 84 5.17 -4.65 1.11
CA ASP A 84 6.05 -3.61 1.63
C ASP A 84 5.42 -3.01 2.89
N ALA A 85 6.24 -2.28 3.64
CA ALA A 85 5.81 -1.62 4.86
C ALA A 85 6.61 -0.34 5.10
N ALA A 86 5.96 0.60 5.77
CA ALA A 86 6.59 1.78 6.31
C ALA A 86 6.28 1.86 7.80
N SER A 87 7.31 2.08 8.61
CA SER A 87 7.18 2.31 10.04
C SER A 87 7.84 3.61 10.45
N PHE A 88 7.30 4.27 11.46
CA PHE A 88 7.93 5.44 12.05
C PHE A 88 7.56 5.57 13.52
N ARG A 89 8.35 6.34 14.26
CA ARG A 89 8.16 6.57 15.69
C ARG A 89 8.01 8.05 15.95
N VAL A 90 7.03 8.37 16.79
CA VAL A 90 6.82 9.72 17.31
C VAL A 90 6.91 9.72 18.83
N SER A 91 7.45 10.79 19.40
CA SER A 91 7.59 10.94 20.84
C SER A 91 7.14 12.31 21.33
N GLY A 92 6.52 12.36 22.50
CA GLY A 92 6.20 13.59 23.22
C GLY A 92 6.07 13.27 24.71
N GLU A 93 6.60 14.12 25.58
CA GLU A 93 6.51 13.97 27.04
C GLU A 93 6.90 12.57 27.58
N GLY A 94 7.90 11.91 26.96
CA GLY A 94 8.34 10.57 27.35
C GLY A 94 7.45 9.41 26.90
N LYS A 95 6.29 9.70 26.26
CA LYS A 95 5.50 8.73 25.50
C LYS A 95 6.15 8.50 24.14
N VAL A 96 6.08 7.26 23.64
CA VAL A 96 6.54 6.92 22.28
C VAL A 96 5.55 5.97 21.63
N CYS A 97 5.06 6.34 20.44
CA CYS A 97 4.25 5.49 19.58
C CYS A 97 5.07 5.03 18.37
N GLU A 98 5.11 3.72 18.12
CA GLU A 98 5.52 3.15 16.83
C GLU A 98 4.27 2.91 15.98
N PHE A 99 4.28 3.49 14.79
CA PHE A 99 3.25 3.31 13.79
C PHE A 99 3.81 2.51 12.62
N ARG A 100 2.99 1.62 12.08
CA ARG A 100 3.33 0.82 10.91
C ARG A 100 2.14 0.76 9.96
N ALA A 101 2.39 0.99 8.69
CA ALA A 101 1.47 0.69 7.60
C ALA A 101 2.12 -0.36 6.69
N ALA A 102 1.34 -1.32 6.22
CA ALA A 102 1.85 -2.35 5.31
C ALA A 102 0.78 -2.83 4.35
N HIS A 103 1.24 -3.44 3.26
CA HIS A 103 0.39 -4.20 2.36
C HIS A 103 1.00 -5.54 2.00
N SER A 104 0.13 -6.44 1.60
CA SER A 104 0.43 -7.69 0.91
C SER A 104 -0.54 -7.82 -0.26
N VAL A 105 -0.14 -8.53 -1.31
CA VAL A 105 -1.00 -8.83 -2.45
C VAL A 105 -0.93 -10.32 -2.70
N THR A 106 -2.07 -10.99 -2.57
CA THR A 106 -2.20 -12.41 -2.90
C THR A 106 -2.71 -12.57 -4.33
N PHE A 107 -2.16 -13.57 -5.01
CA PHE A 107 -2.61 -13.99 -6.35
C PHE A 107 -3.14 -15.41 -6.21
N SER A 108 -4.37 -15.64 -6.66
CA SER A 108 -4.91 -16.98 -6.76
C SER A 108 -4.72 -17.50 -8.19
N TRP A 109 -4.33 -18.76 -8.34
CA TRP A 109 -4.26 -19.43 -9.63
C TRP A 109 -5.63 -19.55 -10.31
N VAL A 110 -6.73 -19.41 -9.54
CA VAL A 110 -8.12 -19.43 -10.02
C VAL A 110 -8.63 -18.03 -10.36
N SER A 111 -8.07 -16.97 -9.77
CA SER A 111 -8.47 -15.59 -10.03
C SER A 111 -7.27 -14.73 -10.42
N ILE A 112 -7.27 -14.27 -11.68
CA ILE A 112 -6.25 -13.35 -12.22
C ILE A 112 -6.30 -11.97 -11.52
N THR A 113 -7.34 -11.71 -10.73
CA THR A 113 -7.52 -10.48 -9.95
C THR A 113 -6.61 -10.48 -8.71
N PRO A 114 -5.66 -9.54 -8.58
CA PRO A 114 -4.88 -9.38 -7.35
C PRO A 114 -5.81 -9.00 -6.19
N ALA A 115 -5.59 -9.61 -5.02
CA ALA A 115 -6.28 -9.27 -3.78
C ALA A 115 -5.30 -8.55 -2.84
N PRO A 116 -5.25 -7.20 -2.89
CA PRO A 116 -4.46 -6.43 -1.94
C PRO A 116 -5.09 -6.45 -0.54
N GLU A 117 -4.26 -6.71 0.46
CA GLU A 117 -4.57 -6.50 1.86
C GLU A 117 -3.76 -5.30 2.36
N LYS A 118 -4.40 -4.44 3.16
CA LYS A 118 -3.77 -3.27 3.77
C LYS A 118 -3.93 -3.38 5.28
N SER A 119 -2.88 -3.01 6.01
CA SER A 119 -2.87 -2.99 7.46
C SER A 119 -2.24 -1.71 7.97
N ALA A 120 -2.72 -1.25 9.13
CA ALA A 120 -2.15 -0.16 9.89
C ALA A 120 -2.18 -0.54 11.36
N THR A 121 -1.06 -0.40 12.06
CA THR A 121 -0.91 -0.73 13.48
C THR A 121 -0.22 0.41 14.22
N GLY A 122 -0.64 0.63 15.46
CA GLY A 122 -0.01 1.56 16.40
C GLY A 122 0.33 0.82 17.69
N THR A 123 1.50 1.09 18.25
CA THR A 123 1.97 0.42 19.47
C THR A 123 2.70 1.40 20.35
N SER A 124 2.35 1.43 21.64
CA SER A 124 3.10 2.19 22.64
C SER A 124 4.37 1.43 22.99
N ILE A 125 5.53 2.04 22.75
CA ILE A 125 6.86 1.45 22.99
C ILE A 125 7.70 2.27 23.99
N GLY A 126 7.15 3.38 24.48
CA GLY A 126 7.78 4.24 25.48
C GLY A 126 7.68 3.68 26.89
N LYS A 127 8.39 4.30 27.83
CA LYS A 127 8.26 4.00 29.26
C LYS A 127 6.94 4.53 29.83
N VAL A 128 6.43 5.63 29.28
CA VAL A 128 5.11 6.19 29.60
C VAL A 128 4.09 5.62 28.61
N PRO A 129 3.00 4.99 29.10
CA PRO A 129 1.93 4.49 28.25
C PRO A 129 1.32 5.61 27.39
N ALA A 130 0.97 5.27 26.15
CA ALA A 130 0.34 6.16 25.19
C ALA A 130 -0.76 5.44 24.41
N GLU A 131 -1.82 6.14 24.01
CA GLU A 131 -2.79 5.58 23.07
C GLU A 131 -2.31 5.80 21.64
N CYS A 132 -1.91 4.72 20.96
CA CYS A 132 -1.42 4.75 19.60
C CYS A 132 -2.43 4.06 18.68
N ILE A 133 -3.26 4.83 17.97
CA ILE A 133 -4.33 4.30 17.12
C ILE A 133 -3.89 4.37 15.67
N ALA A 134 -4.20 3.33 14.89
CA ALA A 134 -3.88 3.25 13.48
C ALA A 134 -5.06 2.68 12.69
N SER A 135 -5.37 3.26 11.53
CA SER A 135 -6.43 2.75 10.67
C SER A 135 -6.13 2.98 9.19
N VAL A 136 -6.53 2.03 8.34
CA VAL A 136 -6.59 2.25 6.90
C VAL A 136 -7.90 3.00 6.63
N ILE A 137 -7.81 4.18 6.03
CA ILE A 137 -8.96 5.06 5.82
C ILE A 137 -9.43 5.10 4.36
N LYS A 138 -8.54 4.78 3.39
CA LYS A 138 -8.86 4.74 1.95
C LYS A 138 -7.98 3.73 1.22
N GLY A 139 -8.47 3.23 0.09
CA GLY A 139 -7.67 2.43 -0.85
C GLY A 139 -7.41 0.99 -0.41
N THR A 140 -8.27 0.40 0.42
CA THR A 140 -8.14 -1.00 0.87
C THR A 140 -7.97 -1.98 -0.29
N ASN A 141 -8.75 -1.81 -1.36
CA ASN A 141 -8.69 -2.65 -2.56
C ASN A 141 -7.81 -2.07 -3.68
N SER A 142 -7.05 -1.01 -3.40
CA SER A 142 -6.28 -0.30 -4.41
C SER A 142 -4.88 -0.91 -4.58
N MET A 143 -4.49 -1.05 -5.84
CA MET A 143 -3.15 -1.43 -6.27
C MET A 143 -2.23 -0.22 -6.51
N GLN A 144 -2.76 1.01 -6.49
CA GLN A 144 -1.99 2.22 -6.79
C GLN A 144 -1.61 2.99 -5.54
N ALA A 145 -2.55 3.13 -4.61
CA ALA A 145 -2.39 3.96 -3.43
C ALA A 145 -3.34 3.57 -2.31
N TYR A 146 -2.93 3.76 -1.06
CA TYR A 146 -3.80 3.67 0.11
C TYR A 146 -3.45 4.74 1.13
N SER A 147 -4.44 5.12 1.93
CA SER A 147 -4.28 6.13 2.97
C SER A 147 -4.49 5.51 4.34
N VAL A 148 -3.64 5.89 5.28
CA VAL A 148 -3.73 5.50 6.68
C VAL A 148 -3.83 6.72 7.57
N ARG A 149 -4.54 6.61 8.68
CA ARG A 149 -4.55 7.59 9.75
C ARG A 149 -3.87 7.01 10.98
N PHE A 150 -2.96 7.78 11.55
CA PHE A 150 -2.35 7.51 12.84
C PHE A 150 -2.77 8.59 13.83
N VAL A 151 -3.08 8.17 15.05
CA VAL A 151 -3.47 9.07 16.14
C VAL A 151 -2.63 8.75 17.36
N MET A 152 -2.06 9.77 17.98
CA MET A 152 -1.44 9.66 19.31
C MET A 152 -2.19 10.56 20.29
N LYS A 153 -2.55 10.02 21.45
CA LYS A 153 -3.13 10.75 22.59
C LYS A 153 -2.25 10.56 23.84
#